data_AF-A0A2H9TPH4-F1
#
_entry.id   AF-A0A2H9TPH4-F1
#
_cell.length_a   1.000
_cell.length_b   1.000
_cell.length_c   1.000
_cell.angle_alpha   90.00
_cell.angle_beta   90.00
_cell.angle_gamma   90.00
#
_symmetry.space_group_name_H-M   'P 1'
#
loop_
_entity.id
_entity.type
_entity.pdbx_description
1 polymer ?
#
loop_
_entity_poly.entity_id
_entity_poly.type
_entity_poly.pdbx_seq_one_letter_code
_entity_poly.pdbx_strand_id
1 'polypeptide(L)'
;MEELEIERDEVELLHCNVLALPLALRERFHTVVLNPPFGTKNNAGVDLAFLQIASKMATNAVYSMHKSSTREHVVRKAQEWGEVQVLAQMKFEILNQFKFHKKERVFVDVDLVRIKIK
;
A
#
# COMPACT_ATOMS: atom_id res chain seq x y z
N MET A 1 10.45 24.21 -3.04
CA MET A 1 10.21 22.76 -2.86
C MET A 1 11.57 22.23 -2.48
N GLU A 2 11.82 21.99 -1.19
CA GLU A 2 13.10 21.47 -0.72
C GLU A 2 13.23 20.02 -1.19
N GLU A 3 14.19 19.76 -2.06
CA GLU A 3 14.61 18.41 -2.38
C GLU A 3 15.33 17.86 -1.15
N LEU A 4 14.71 16.88 -0.48
CA LEU A 4 15.37 16.08 0.54
C LEU A 4 16.52 15.32 -0.14
N GLU A 5 17.76 15.77 0.06
CA GLU A 5 18.95 14.99 -0.26
C GLU A 5 18.97 13.77 0.68
N ILE A 6 18.47 12.64 0.17
CA ILE A 6 18.59 11.36 0.86
C ILE A 6 20.03 10.88 0.65
N GLU A 7 20.83 10.86 1.71
CA GLU A 7 22.15 10.22 1.70
C GLU A 7 21.99 8.75 1.29
N ARG A 8 22.77 8.30 0.31
CA ARG A 8 22.55 7.03 -0.40
C ARG A 8 22.75 5.79 0.47
N ASP A 9 23.34 5.92 1.65
CA ASP A 9 23.64 4.81 2.56
C ASP A 9 22.43 4.38 3.42
N GLU A 10 21.33 5.14 3.43
CA GLU A 10 20.11 4.83 4.20
C GLU A 10 19.02 4.11 3.37
N VAL A 11 19.27 3.88 2.07
CA VAL A 11 18.26 3.32 1.14
C VAL A 11 18.80 2.11 0.39
N GLU A 12 18.16 0.97 0.61
CA GLU A 12 18.35 -0.24 -0.19
C GLU A 12 17.23 -0.36 -1.24
N LEU A 13 17.60 -0.68 -2.48
CA LEU A 13 16.66 -0.94 -3.57
C LEU A 13 16.68 -2.42 -3.93
N LEU A 14 15.50 -3.05 -3.97
CA LEU A 14 15.34 -4.45 -4.33
C LEU A 14 14.34 -4.60 -5.48
N HIS A 15 14.81 -5.10 -6.62
CA HIS A 15 13.92 -5.53 -7.70
C HIS A 15 13.49 -6.98 -7.46
N CYS A 16 12.22 -7.18 -7.07
CA CYS A 16 11.70 -8.49 -6.74
C CYS A 16 10.18 -8.56 -6.94
N ASN A 17 9.66 -9.79 -6.96
CA ASN A 17 8.22 -10.02 -6.85
C ASN A 17 7.81 -10.00 -5.37
N VAL A 18 7.05 -8.98 -4.96
CA VAL A 18 6.55 -8.83 -3.59
C VAL A 18 5.72 -10.04 -3.14
N LEU A 19 5.05 -10.73 -4.06
CA LEU A 19 4.27 -11.93 -3.73
C LEU A 19 5.14 -13.17 -3.45
N ALA A 20 6.45 -13.09 -3.70
CA ALA A 20 7.42 -14.17 -3.55
C ALA A 20 8.68 -13.70 -2.80
N LEU A 21 8.52 -12.89 -1.75
CA LEU A 21 9.65 -12.41 -0.94
C LEU A 21 10.29 -13.55 -0.12
N PRO A 22 11.63 -13.50 0.07
CA PRO A 22 12.33 -14.47 0.90
C PRO A 22 11.91 -14.35 2.37
N LEU A 23 11.96 -15.48 3.09
CA LEU A 23 11.63 -15.54 4.53
C LEU A 23 12.47 -14.61 5.39
N ALA A 24 13.71 -14.32 4.96
CA ALA A 24 14.62 -13.39 5.63
C ALA A 24 14.08 -11.95 5.76
N LEU A 25 13.05 -11.58 5.01
CA LEU A 25 12.40 -10.27 5.11
C LEU A 25 11.18 -10.25 6.04
N ARG A 26 10.77 -11.40 6.61
CA ARG A 26 9.71 -11.42 7.63
C ARG A 26 10.19 -10.74 8.91
N GLU A 27 9.31 -9.97 9.53
CA GLU A 27 9.56 -9.27 10.80
C GLU A 27 10.86 -8.44 10.80
N ARG A 28 11.32 -7.99 9.61
CA ARG A 28 12.59 -7.28 9.45
C ARG A 28 12.43 -5.76 9.60
N PHE A 29 11.22 -5.24 9.40
CA PHE A 29 10.96 -3.81 9.35
C PHE A 29 10.06 -3.40 10.51
N HIS A 30 10.41 -2.33 11.21
CA HIS A 30 9.53 -1.80 12.26
C HIS A 30 8.19 -1.31 11.67
N THR A 31 8.27 -0.59 10.55
CA THR A 31 7.11 -0.03 9.86
C THR A 31 7.21 -0.34 8.37
N VAL A 32 6.09 -0.74 7.76
CA VAL A 32 5.97 -0.90 6.31
C VAL A 32 4.93 0.09 5.79
N VAL A 33 5.29 0.83 4.74
CA VAL A 33 4.39 1.77 4.05
C VAL A 33 4.22 1.30 2.61
N LEU A 34 3.00 1.26 2.11
CA LEU A 34 2.73 0.85 0.74
C LEU A 34 1.59 1.63 0.10
N ASN A 35 1.75 1.83 -1.20
CA ASN A 35 0.67 2.22 -2.11
C ASN A 35 0.49 1.08 -3.12
N PRO A 36 -0.18 -0.02 -2.73
CA PRO A 36 -0.24 -1.19 -3.58
C PRO A 36 -1.01 -0.87 -4.87
N PRO A 37 -0.79 -1.65 -5.94
CA PRO A 37 -1.60 -1.51 -7.15
C PRO A 37 -3.09 -1.72 -6.83
N PHE A 38 -3.90 -0.67 -6.90
CA PHE A 38 -5.34 -0.75 -6.65
C PHE A 38 -6.16 -0.48 -7.92
N GLY A 39 -7.28 -1.18 -8.08
CA GLY A 39 -8.20 -0.94 -9.19
C GLY A 39 -7.80 -1.53 -10.55
N THR A 40 -6.91 -2.52 -10.57
CA THR A 40 -6.52 -3.25 -11.78
C THR A 40 -7.59 -4.27 -12.16
N LYS A 41 -8.19 -4.13 -13.36
CA LYS A 41 -9.28 -5.01 -13.84
C LYS A 41 -8.91 -6.50 -13.90
N ASN A 42 -7.64 -6.81 -14.20
CA ASN A 42 -7.17 -8.19 -14.40
C ASN A 42 -6.49 -8.79 -13.16
N ASN A 43 -6.25 -8.00 -12.10
CA ASN A 43 -5.54 -8.42 -10.90
C ASN A 43 -6.33 -8.05 -9.64
N ALA A 44 -7.62 -8.36 -9.61
CA ALA A 44 -8.47 -8.09 -8.44
C ALA A 44 -7.87 -8.80 -7.20
N GLY A 45 -7.76 -8.06 -6.09
CA GLY A 45 -7.22 -8.57 -4.82
C GLY A 45 -5.70 -8.54 -4.69
N VAL A 46 -4.95 -8.04 -5.68
CA VAL A 46 -3.49 -7.88 -5.56
C VAL A 46 -3.11 -6.91 -4.43
N ASP A 47 -3.94 -5.90 -4.16
CA ASP A 47 -3.75 -4.95 -3.07
C ASP A 47 -3.82 -5.63 -1.69
N LEU A 48 -4.73 -6.60 -1.52
CA LEU A 48 -4.80 -7.41 -0.31
C LEU A 48 -3.64 -8.40 -0.19
N ALA A 49 -3.17 -8.95 -1.30
CA ALA A 49 -1.99 -9.82 -1.29
C ALA A 49 -0.73 -9.06 -0.85
N PHE A 50 -0.55 -7.82 -1.33
CA PHE A 50 0.52 -6.93 -0.87
C PHE A 50 0.36 -6.59 0.61
N LEU A 51 -0.85 -6.27 1.06
CA LEU A 51 -1.14 -5.95 2.46
C LEU A 51 -0.84 -7.13 3.40
N GLN A 52 -1.13 -8.36 2.96
CA GLN A 52 -0.79 -9.58 3.70
C GLN A 52 0.72 -9.75 3.85
N ILE A 53 1.48 -9.54 2.78
CA ILE A 53 2.94 -9.64 2.81
C ILE A 53 3.52 -8.55 3.70
N ALA A 54 3.06 -7.31 3.58
CA ALA A 54 3.48 -6.20 4.43
C ALA A 54 3.25 -6.50 5.93
N SER A 55 2.13 -7.13 6.27
CA SER A 55 1.80 -7.52 7.65
C SER A 55 2.72 -8.61 8.20
N LYS A 56 3.35 -9.43 7.34
CA LYS A 56 4.37 -10.42 7.75
C LYS A 56 5.77 -9.83 7.84
N MET A 57 6.01 -8.67 7.24
CA MET A 57 7.30 -7.99 7.22
C MET A 57 7.45 -6.98 8.37
N ALA A 58 6.34 -6.35 8.76
CA ALA A 58 6.28 -5.34 9.81
C ALA A 58 6.29 -5.97 11.21
N THR A 59 6.96 -5.34 12.17
CA THR A 59 6.89 -5.72 13.60
C THR A 59 6.04 -4.80 14.45
N ASN A 60 5.71 -3.59 13.97
CA ASN A 60 4.85 -2.65 14.70
C ASN A 60 3.66 -2.16 13.87
N ALA A 61 3.88 -1.63 12.66
CA ALA A 61 2.79 -1.04 11.90
C ALA A 61 2.92 -1.18 10.38
N VAL A 62 1.77 -1.33 9.73
CA VAL A 62 1.60 -1.23 8.28
C VAL A 62 0.71 -0.04 7.95
N TYR A 63 1.11 0.80 7.01
CA TYR A 63 0.32 1.90 6.47
C TYR A 63 0.08 1.66 4.98
N SER A 64 -1.18 1.59 4.56
CA SER A 64 -1.53 1.25 3.18
C SER A 64 -2.68 2.09 2.64
N MET A 65 -2.58 2.47 1.37
CA MET A 65 -3.64 3.19 0.65
C MET A 65 -4.54 2.24 -0.15
N HIS A 66 -5.85 2.34 0.03
CA HIS A 66 -6.84 1.52 -0.70
C HIS A 66 -8.03 2.38 -1.15
N LYS A 67 -8.73 1.97 -2.22
CA LYS A 67 -9.95 2.68 -2.64
C LYS A 67 -11.00 2.67 -1.53
N SER A 68 -11.63 3.82 -1.26
CA SER A 68 -12.69 3.89 -0.25
C SER A 68 -13.88 2.98 -0.55
N SER A 69 -14.14 2.68 -1.84
CA SER A 69 -15.18 1.73 -2.25
C SER A 69 -14.93 0.29 -1.81
N THR A 70 -13.69 -0.08 -1.45
CA THR A 70 -13.32 -1.42 -0.97
C THR A 70 -13.03 -1.45 0.53
N ARG A 71 -13.28 -0.35 1.26
CA ARG A 71 -12.98 -0.19 2.70
C ARG A 71 -13.40 -1.38 3.54
N GLU A 72 -14.68 -1.75 3.47
CA GLU A 72 -15.24 -2.81 4.31
C GLU A 72 -14.49 -4.14 4.11
N HIS A 73 -14.17 -4.47 2.86
CA HIS A 73 -13.43 -5.67 2.51
C HIS A 73 -11.99 -5.63 3.03
N VAL A 74 -11.30 -4.50 2.85
CA VAL A 74 -9.92 -4.30 3.32
C VAL A 74 -9.85 -4.38 4.83
N VAL A 75 -10.72 -3.65 5.54
CA VAL A 75 -10.76 -3.65 7.01
C VAL A 75 -11.03 -5.04 7.55
N ARG A 76 -12.06 -5.73 7.01
CA ARG A 76 -12.39 -7.10 7.44
C ARG A 76 -11.21 -8.06 7.27
N LYS A 77 -10.49 -7.97 6.14
CA LYS A 77 -9.35 -8.86 5.90
C LYS A 77 -8.14 -8.51 6.76
N ALA A 78 -7.83 -7.22 6.90
CA ALA A 78 -6.70 -6.73 7.69
C ALA A 78 -6.83 -7.03 9.19
N GLN A 79 -8.06 -7.18 9.71
CA GLN A 79 -8.31 -7.60 11.10
C GLN A 79 -7.76 -9.00 11.42
N GLU A 80 -7.54 -9.85 10.41
CA GLU A 80 -6.87 -11.15 10.58
C GLU A 80 -5.39 -11.00 10.98
N TRP A 81 -4.77 -9.84 10.71
CA TRP A 81 -3.33 -9.61 10.90
C TRP A 81 -3.01 -8.61 12.01
N GLY A 82 -3.96 -7.80 12.45
CA GLY A 82 -3.73 -6.80 13.49
C GLY A 82 -4.94 -5.92 13.79
N GLU A 83 -4.72 -4.91 14.64
CA GLU A 83 -5.74 -3.89 14.93
C GLU A 83 -5.76 -2.85 13.80
N VAL A 84 -6.93 -2.61 13.20
CA VAL A 84 -7.07 -1.81 11.98
C VAL A 84 -7.76 -0.48 12.26
N GLN A 85 -7.21 0.60 11.70
CA GLN A 85 -7.76 1.94 11.78
C GLN A 85 -7.72 2.61 10.40
N VAL A 86 -8.84 3.24 9.99
CA VAL A 86 -8.84 4.19 8.86
C VAL A 86 -8.39 5.54 9.40
N LEU A 87 -7.19 5.98 9.05
CA LEU A 87 -6.58 7.21 9.56
C LEU A 87 -7.04 8.46 8.81
N ALA A 88 -7.20 8.35 7.50
CA ALA A 88 -7.58 9.47 6.65
C ALA A 88 -8.37 8.98 5.43
N GLN A 89 -9.22 9.86 4.91
CA GLN A 89 -9.94 9.68 3.65
C GLN A 89 -9.59 10.88 2.77
N MET A 90 -9.21 10.63 1.52
CA MET A 90 -8.71 11.67 0.63
C MET A 90 -9.14 11.42 -0.82
N LYS A 91 -9.19 12.51 -1.60
CA LYS A 91 -9.35 12.44 -3.06
C LYS A 91 -7.99 12.45 -3.72
N PHE A 92 -7.61 11.32 -4.29
CA PHE A 92 -6.36 11.18 -5.02
C PHE A 92 -6.57 11.54 -6.50
N GLU A 93 -5.81 12.52 -6.99
CA GLU A 93 -5.81 12.90 -8.40
C GLU A 93 -4.88 11.97 -9.19
N ILE A 94 -5.43 11.30 -10.20
CA ILE A 94 -4.66 10.50 -11.15
C ILE A 94 -4.66 11.24 -12.47
N LEU A 95 -3.48 11.77 -12.83
CA LEU A 95 -3.25 12.40 -14.12
C LEU A 95 -3.31 11.35 -15.23
N ASN A 96 -3.74 11.78 -16.41
CA ASN A 96 -3.76 10.92 -17.57
C ASN A 96 -2.34 10.61 -18.07
N GLN A 97 -1.82 9.44 -17.72
CA GLN A 97 -0.49 8.97 -18.15
C GLN A 97 -0.52 8.17 -19.47
N PHE A 98 -1.70 7.91 -20.05
CA PHE A 98 -1.81 7.00 -21.20
C PHE A 98 -2.69 7.54 -22.32
N LYS A 99 -2.21 7.38 -23.57
CA LYS A 99 -2.84 7.92 -24.79
C LYS A 99 -4.29 7.44 -25.04
N PHE A 100 -4.75 6.40 -24.34
CA PHE A 100 -6.08 5.81 -24.49
C PHE A 100 -7.14 6.34 -23.51
N HIS A 101 -6.80 7.24 -22.58
CA HIS A 101 -7.80 7.86 -21.71
C HIS A 101 -8.40 9.13 -22.32
N LYS A 102 -9.72 9.25 -22.25
CA LYS A 102 -10.51 10.39 -22.78
C LYS A 102 -10.55 11.61 -21.86
N LYS A 103 -10.20 11.47 -20.58
CA LYS A 103 -10.25 12.54 -19.56
C LYS A 103 -8.81 12.89 -19.15
N GLU A 104 -8.55 14.19 -18.96
CA GLU A 104 -7.25 14.73 -18.55
C GLU A 104 -6.82 14.25 -17.15
N ARG A 105 -7.79 14.06 -16.27
CA ARG A 105 -7.60 13.59 -14.89
C ARG A 105 -8.84 12.84 -14.40
N VAL A 106 -8.61 11.94 -13.45
CA VAL A 106 -9.67 11.27 -12.67
C VAL A 106 -9.35 11.38 -11.20
N PHE A 107 -10.38 11.62 -10.39
CA PHE A 107 -10.28 11.60 -8.93
C PHE A 107 -10.77 10.26 -8.41
N VAL A 108 -10.03 9.68 -7.47
CA VAL A 108 -10.39 8.43 -6.80
C VAL A 108 -10.40 8.68 -5.29
N ASP A 109 -11.48 8.30 -4.63
CA ASP A 109 -11.55 8.33 -3.17
C ASP A 109 -10.71 7.17 -2.60
N VAL A 110 -9.76 7.52 -1.73
CA VAL A 110 -8.76 6.62 -1.15
C VAL A 110 -8.75 6.77 0.37
N ASP A 111 -8.60 5.65 1.05
CA ASP A 111 -8.39 5.57 2.49
C ASP A 111 -6.93 5.26 2.81
N LEU A 112 -6.35 5.97 3.77
CA LEU A 112 -5.14 5.55 4.44
C LEU A 112 -5.51 4.67 5.63
N VAL A 113 -5.12 3.40 5.56
CA VAL A 113 -5.36 2.40 6.61
C VAL A 113 -4.07 2.14 7.37
N ARG A 114 -4.16 2.05 8.69
CA ARG A 114 -3.10 1.56 9.57
C ARG A 114 -3.50 0.22 10.16
N ILE A 115 -2.57 -0.73 10.11
CA ILE A 115 -2.65 -2.00 10.86
C ILE A 115 -1.56 -1.94 11.92
N LYS A 116 -1.94 -2.04 13.19
CA LYS A 116 -1.00 -2.29 14.29
C LYS A 116 -0.80 -3.81 14.38
N ILE A 117 0.43 -4.25 14.12
CA ILE A 117 0.81 -5.65 14.14
C ILE A 117 0.84 -6.15 15.60
N LYS A 118 0.36 -7.38 15.80
CA LYS A 118 0.27 -8.02 17.13
C LYS A 118 1.62 -8.51 17.60
#